data_AF-A0A3B3ZM17-F1
#
_entry.id   AF-A0A3B3ZM17-F1
#
_cell.length_a   1.000
_cell.length_b   1.000
_cell.length_c   1.000
_cell.angle_alpha   90.00
_cell.angle_beta   90.00
_cell.angle_gamma   90.00
#
_symmetry.space_group_name_H-M   'P 1'
#
loop_
_entity.id
_entity.type
_entity.pdbx_description
1 polymer ?
#
loop_
_entity_poly.entity_id
_entity_poly.type
_entity_poly.pdbx_seq_one_letter_code
_entity_poly.pdbx_strand_id
1 'polypeptide(L)'
;AKDNTLTKKKKKLRKKPTPKPQQNKTTTSPVTQKIDKTSNVEITFSGVDLLRKRLHEKIEAARGQGPPKDASSPEVQAKRAKRKLERERKKRKRKEIQMKKLSEKSEVETKPEIKQEGEIAIPVSKRNETAIVFNKVETVEEGFEDKMVKKQNKKKSLKGQITPLTGKNYKQLLSRVEARKAKLEELREKDADKALEMENKIKWTNMLYKAEGIKIKDDEKMLRIALKRKEKRKTQRKKKWDQRSENVIEKMQHRQDKRKKNILKRKKAKVEKKKDKARKRGRVLPEDLKKAGI
;
A
#
# COMPACT_ATOMS: atom_id res chain seq x y z
N ALA A 1 -51.38 4.44 28.68
CA ALA A 1 -51.00 5.82 28.32
C ALA A 1 -49.54 5.78 27.84
N LYS A 2 -49.32 5.98 26.53
CA LYS A 2 -48.82 7.23 25.92
C LYS A 2 -47.31 7.46 26.23
N ASP A 3 -46.40 7.73 25.31
CA ASP A 3 -46.47 7.87 23.87
C ASP A 3 -45.06 7.73 23.27
N ASN A 4 -45.06 7.21 22.06
CA ASN A 4 -43.93 6.99 21.17
C ASN A 4 -43.73 8.26 20.33
N THR A 5 -42.53 8.85 20.23
CA THR A 5 -42.29 9.93 19.26
C THR A 5 -40.99 9.77 18.47
N LEU A 6 -41.16 9.20 17.27
CA LEU A 6 -40.26 9.30 16.12
C LEU A 6 -39.99 10.78 15.75
N THR A 7 -38.71 11.14 15.59
CA THR A 7 -38.34 12.36 14.84
C THR A 7 -37.68 12.00 13.49
N LYS A 8 -38.52 12.06 12.44
CA LYS A 8 -38.15 12.00 11.02
C LYS A 8 -37.17 13.13 10.66
N LYS A 9 -35.90 12.82 10.35
CA LYS A 9 -34.98 13.78 9.70
C LYS A 9 -34.99 13.59 8.18
N LYS A 10 -35.66 14.51 7.49
CA LYS A 10 -35.81 14.61 6.02
C LYS A 10 -34.44 14.58 5.29
N LYS A 11 -34.28 13.63 4.36
CA LYS A 11 -33.23 13.64 3.33
C LYS A 11 -33.46 14.81 2.37
N LYS A 12 -32.56 15.80 2.35
CA LYS A 12 -32.49 16.81 1.29
C LYS A 12 -31.97 16.18 -0.01
N LEU A 13 -32.82 16.10 -1.03
CA LEU A 13 -32.40 15.82 -2.41
C LEU A 13 -31.45 16.95 -2.89
N ARG A 14 -30.26 16.57 -3.36
CA ARG A 14 -29.36 17.47 -4.11
C ARG A 14 -29.88 17.60 -5.53
N LYS A 15 -30.34 18.80 -5.89
CA LYS A 15 -30.65 19.19 -7.28
C LYS A 15 -29.34 19.18 -8.11
N LYS A 16 -29.42 18.62 -9.32
CA LYS A 16 -28.36 18.66 -10.35
C LYS A 16 -28.23 20.10 -10.89
N PRO A 17 -27.02 20.58 -11.24
CA PRO A 17 -26.88 21.85 -11.96
C PRO A 17 -27.23 21.68 -13.45
N THR A 18 -28.08 22.56 -13.95
CA THR A 18 -28.38 22.76 -15.37
C THR A 18 -27.28 23.60 -16.05
N PRO A 19 -27.02 23.40 -17.36
CA PRO A 19 -26.02 24.16 -18.11
C PRO A 19 -26.56 25.55 -18.52
N LYS A 20 -25.69 26.57 -18.49
CA LYS A 20 -25.96 27.90 -19.07
C LYS A 20 -25.86 27.85 -20.60
N PRO A 21 -26.69 28.62 -21.33
CA PRO A 21 -26.64 28.68 -22.79
C PRO A 21 -25.39 29.44 -23.26
N GLN A 22 -24.68 28.84 -24.23
CA GLN A 22 -23.65 29.48 -25.03
C GLN A 22 -24.34 30.33 -26.10
N GLN A 23 -24.05 31.62 -26.13
CA GLN A 23 -24.39 32.48 -27.26
C GLN A 23 -23.33 32.26 -28.34
N ASN A 24 -23.74 31.61 -29.43
CA ASN A 24 -23.00 31.60 -30.68
C ASN A 24 -23.23 32.95 -31.37
N LYS A 25 -22.15 33.69 -31.63
CA LYS A 25 -22.12 34.72 -32.67
C LYS A 25 -21.09 34.32 -33.70
N THR A 26 -21.60 33.81 -34.81
CA THR A 26 -20.96 33.80 -36.12
C THR A 26 -20.91 35.24 -36.63
N THR A 27 -19.72 35.78 -36.86
CA THR A 27 -19.54 36.92 -37.77
C THR A 27 -18.37 36.60 -38.69
N THR A 28 -18.75 36.21 -39.90
CA THR A 28 -17.97 36.26 -41.12
C THR A 28 -17.41 37.66 -41.34
N SER A 29 -16.17 37.72 -41.83
CA SER A 29 -15.47 38.91 -42.30
C SER A 29 -16.28 39.66 -43.39
N PRO A 30 -15.94 40.94 -43.64
CA PRO A 30 -15.15 41.14 -44.84
C PRO A 30 -13.87 41.95 -44.61
N VAL A 31 -12.87 41.46 -45.33
CA VAL A 31 -11.64 42.08 -45.80
C VAL A 31 -11.76 43.59 -46.01
N THR A 32 -10.85 44.35 -45.40
CA THR A 32 -10.39 45.62 -45.95
C THR A 32 -8.87 45.61 -45.89
N GLN A 33 -8.26 45.63 -47.06
CA GLN A 33 -6.81 45.70 -47.26
C GLN A 33 -6.34 47.11 -46.90
N LYS A 34 -5.34 47.21 -46.03
CA LYS A 34 -4.42 48.35 -46.01
C LYS A 34 -3.00 47.81 -46.08
N ILE A 35 -2.40 48.05 -47.23
CA ILE A 35 -0.99 47.88 -47.51
C ILE A 35 -0.31 49.10 -46.92
N ASP A 36 0.65 48.90 -46.03
CA ASP A 36 1.74 49.85 -45.82
C ASP A 36 3.04 49.06 -45.57
N LYS A 37 4.09 49.58 -46.20
CA LYS A 37 5.38 48.94 -46.47
C LYS A 37 6.35 49.07 -45.29
N THR A 38 7.40 48.24 -45.39
CA THR A 38 8.76 48.37 -44.83
C THR A 38 8.96 48.13 -43.33
N SER A 39 9.36 46.91 -42.99
CA SER A 39 10.61 46.69 -42.25
C SER A 39 11.07 45.25 -42.42
N ASN A 40 12.26 45.10 -42.97
CA ASN A 40 13.05 43.87 -43.02
C ASN A 40 13.11 43.26 -41.60
N VAL A 41 12.39 42.17 -41.35
CA VAL A 41 12.54 41.37 -40.14
C VAL A 41 13.03 40.01 -40.57
N GLU A 42 14.35 39.90 -40.52
CA GLU A 42 15.08 38.63 -40.48
C GLU A 42 14.31 37.66 -39.58
N ILE A 43 13.96 36.52 -40.15
CA ILE A 43 13.31 35.43 -39.44
C ILE A 43 14.36 34.83 -38.50
N THR A 44 14.59 35.48 -37.36
CA THR A 44 15.35 34.90 -36.27
C THR A 44 14.47 33.80 -35.70
N PHE A 45 14.69 32.58 -36.16
CA PHE A 45 14.08 31.39 -35.62
C PHE A 45 14.54 31.26 -34.16
N SER A 46 13.81 31.88 -33.24
CA SER A 46 14.14 31.85 -31.83
C SER A 46 13.91 30.43 -31.31
N GLY A 47 14.76 29.94 -30.40
CA GLY A 47 14.54 28.64 -29.75
C GLY A 47 13.18 28.55 -29.05
N VAL A 48 12.58 29.70 -28.71
CA VAL A 48 11.24 29.84 -28.16
C VAL A 48 10.17 29.48 -29.19
N ASP A 49 10.33 29.82 -30.46
CA ASP A 49 9.37 29.49 -31.51
C ASP A 49 9.41 28.00 -31.87
N LEU A 50 10.59 27.38 -31.83
CA LEU A 50 10.74 25.91 -31.91
C LEU A 50 9.97 25.25 -30.76
N LEU A 51 10.10 25.78 -29.55
CA LEU A 51 9.45 25.24 -28.36
C LEU A 51 7.92 25.42 -28.42
N ARG A 52 7.44 26.57 -28.90
CA ARG A 52 6.01 26.82 -29.14
C ARG A 52 5.44 25.85 -30.18
N LYS A 53 6.14 25.63 -31.30
CA LYS A 53 5.74 24.65 -32.32
C LYS A 53 5.68 23.24 -31.74
N ARG A 54 6.73 22.82 -31.02
CA ARG A 54 6.78 21.50 -30.37
C ARG A 54 5.71 21.32 -29.29
N LEU A 55 5.34 22.40 -28.58
CA LEU A 55 4.25 22.40 -27.61
C LEU A 55 2.90 22.23 -28.30
N HIS A 56 2.66 22.95 -29.40
CA HIS A 56 1.44 22.83 -30.19
C HIS A 56 1.28 21.43 -30.77
N GLU A 57 2.34 20.88 -31.37
CA GLU A 57 2.39 19.51 -31.87
C GLU A 57 2.08 18.48 -30.76
N LYS A 58 2.65 18.67 -29.57
CA LYS A 58 2.40 17.80 -28.41
C LYS A 58 0.98 17.93 -27.85
N ILE A 59 0.38 19.12 -27.91
CA ILE A 59 -1.02 19.34 -27.52
C ILE A 59 -1.98 18.68 -28.52
N GLU A 60 -1.68 18.75 -29.81
CA GLU A 60 -2.48 18.11 -30.86
C GLU A 60 -2.39 16.58 -30.80
N ALA A 61 -1.19 16.03 -30.64
CA ALA A 61 -1.00 14.60 -30.41
C ALA A 61 -1.75 14.11 -29.15
N ALA A 62 -1.82 14.93 -28.10
CA ALA A 62 -2.56 14.61 -26.88
C ALA A 62 -4.09 14.79 -27.04
N ARG A 63 -4.57 15.64 -27.96
CA ARG A 63 -6.00 15.86 -28.21
C ARG A 63 -6.72 14.64 -28.79
N GLY A 64 -5.99 13.74 -29.47
CA GLY A 64 -6.50 12.45 -29.95
C GLY A 64 -6.45 11.30 -28.93
N GLN A 65 -5.70 11.47 -27.83
CA GLN A 65 -5.54 10.47 -26.76
C GLN A 65 -6.52 10.67 -25.59
N GLY A 66 -7.49 11.57 -25.76
CA GLY A 66 -8.62 11.72 -24.84
C GLY A 66 -9.56 10.50 -24.90
N PRO A 67 -10.36 10.25 -23.86
CA PRO A 67 -11.35 9.17 -23.90
C PRO A 67 -12.26 9.32 -25.14
N PRO A 68 -12.60 8.22 -25.85
CA PRO A 68 -13.39 8.30 -27.08
C PRO A 68 -14.65 9.11 -26.83
N LYS A 69 -14.90 10.14 -27.67
CA LYS A 69 -16.04 11.05 -27.53
C LYS A 69 -17.39 10.33 -27.67
N ASP A 70 -17.40 9.18 -28.33
CA ASP A 70 -18.64 8.45 -28.60
C ASP A 70 -18.89 7.37 -27.56
N ALA A 71 -19.87 7.63 -26.69
CA ALA A 71 -20.30 6.70 -25.64
C ALA A 71 -20.81 5.35 -26.18
N SER A 72 -21.11 5.29 -27.48
CA SER A 72 -21.59 4.11 -28.21
C SER A 72 -20.47 3.32 -28.90
N SER A 73 -19.22 3.80 -28.91
CA SER A 73 -18.10 3.06 -29.49
C SER A 73 -17.94 1.68 -28.81
N PRO A 74 -17.75 0.59 -29.59
CA PRO A 74 -17.70 -0.77 -29.08
C PRO A 74 -16.63 -0.96 -28.00
N GLU A 75 -15.52 -0.22 -28.09
CA GLU A 75 -14.43 -0.27 -27.10
C GLU A 75 -14.85 0.31 -25.74
N VAL A 76 -15.62 1.41 -25.75
CA VAL A 76 -16.13 2.07 -24.53
C VAL A 76 -17.18 1.17 -23.85
N GLN A 77 -18.02 0.49 -24.63
CA GLN A 77 -19.00 -0.46 -24.12
C GLN A 77 -18.32 -1.68 -23.49
N ALA A 78 -17.32 -2.27 -24.15
CA ALA A 78 -16.55 -3.39 -23.62
C ALA A 78 -15.85 -3.02 -22.30
N LYS A 79 -15.28 -1.81 -22.19
CA LYS A 79 -14.66 -1.30 -20.96
C LYS A 79 -15.67 -1.09 -19.84
N ARG A 80 -16.90 -0.65 -20.16
CA ARG A 80 -18.00 -0.48 -19.21
C ARG A 80 -18.53 -1.84 -18.73
N ALA A 81 -18.66 -2.82 -19.61
CA ALA A 81 -19.03 -4.20 -19.29
C ALA A 81 -18.00 -4.85 -18.35
N LYS A 82 -16.70 -4.75 -18.67
CA LYS A 82 -15.61 -5.23 -17.80
C LYS A 82 -15.67 -4.59 -16.40
N ARG A 83 -15.89 -3.27 -16.31
CA ARG A 83 -16.05 -2.56 -15.02
C ARG A 83 -17.30 -3.00 -14.25
N LYS A 84 -18.39 -3.36 -14.93
CA LYS A 84 -19.61 -3.87 -14.29
C LYS A 84 -19.36 -5.26 -13.68
N LEU A 85 -18.76 -6.17 -14.44
CA LEU A 85 -18.38 -7.50 -13.98
C LEU A 85 -17.38 -7.45 -12.80
N GLU A 86 -16.38 -6.56 -12.88
CA GLU A 86 -15.41 -6.39 -11.79
C GLU A 86 -16.09 -5.89 -10.49
N ARG A 87 -17.04 -4.96 -10.60
CA ARG A 87 -17.83 -4.48 -9.45
C ARG A 87 -18.68 -5.59 -8.85
N GLU A 88 -19.31 -6.42 -9.68
CA GLU A 88 -20.08 -7.57 -9.22
C GLU A 88 -19.20 -8.60 -8.52
N ARG A 89 -18.03 -8.92 -9.07
CA ARG A 89 -17.04 -9.81 -8.42
C ARG A 89 -16.63 -9.27 -7.04
N LYS A 90 -16.35 -7.97 -6.94
CA LYS A 90 -16.00 -7.32 -5.66
C LYS A 90 -17.16 -7.33 -4.67
N LYS A 91 -18.40 -7.16 -5.13
CA LYS A 91 -19.61 -7.27 -4.28
C LYS A 91 -19.81 -8.70 -3.77
N ARG A 92 -19.66 -9.71 -4.63
CA ARG A 92 -19.75 -11.13 -4.24
C ARG A 92 -18.72 -11.48 -3.17
N LYS A 93 -17.44 -11.14 -3.38
CA LYS A 93 -16.38 -11.36 -2.37
C LYS A 93 -16.66 -10.67 -1.05
N ARG A 94 -17.22 -9.45 -1.06
CA ARG A 94 -17.59 -8.75 0.19
C ARG A 94 -18.71 -9.46 0.93
N LYS A 95 -19.73 -9.95 0.22
CA LYS A 95 -20.82 -10.73 0.80
C LYS A 95 -20.31 -12.06 1.38
N GLU A 96 -19.45 -12.77 0.64
CA GLU A 96 -18.84 -14.02 1.07
C GLU A 96 -18.00 -13.84 2.36
N ILE A 97 -17.17 -12.80 2.41
CA ILE A 97 -16.40 -12.47 3.62
C ILE A 97 -17.33 -12.10 4.79
N GLN A 98 -18.44 -11.40 4.52
CA GLN A 98 -19.39 -11.04 5.55
C GLN A 98 -20.13 -12.28 6.08
N MET A 99 -20.54 -13.19 5.21
CA MET A 99 -21.17 -14.47 5.60
C MET A 99 -20.18 -15.33 6.38
N LYS A 100 -18.93 -15.44 5.94
CA LYS A 100 -17.88 -16.17 6.66
C LYS A 100 -17.63 -15.60 8.07
N LYS A 101 -17.65 -14.27 8.21
CA LYS A 101 -17.53 -13.62 9.52
C LYS A 101 -18.75 -13.82 10.42
N LEU A 102 -19.93 -14.00 9.84
CA LEU A 102 -21.14 -14.30 10.60
C LEU A 102 -21.14 -15.76 11.03
N SER A 103 -20.72 -16.69 10.16
CA SER A 103 -20.59 -18.11 10.50
C SER A 103 -19.49 -18.37 11.54
N GLU A 104 -18.32 -17.72 11.42
CA GLU A 104 -17.25 -17.79 12.42
C GLU A 104 -17.68 -17.23 13.78
N LYS A 105 -18.62 -16.28 13.81
CA LYS A 105 -19.17 -15.76 15.08
C LYS A 105 -20.19 -16.70 15.69
N SER A 106 -21.06 -17.33 14.88
CA SER A 106 -22.01 -18.33 15.37
C SER A 106 -21.32 -19.62 15.82
N GLU A 107 -20.20 -20.00 15.19
CA GLU A 107 -19.43 -21.21 15.54
C GLU A 107 -18.62 -21.04 16.84
N VAL A 108 -18.33 -19.80 17.26
CA VAL A 108 -17.71 -19.50 18.55
C VAL A 108 -18.73 -19.53 19.71
N GLU A 109 -20.03 -19.39 19.43
CA GLU A 109 -21.11 -19.44 20.43
C GLU A 109 -21.64 -20.86 20.70
N THR A 110 -21.24 -21.87 19.91
CA THR A 110 -21.66 -23.27 20.09
C THR A 110 -20.48 -24.22 20.31
N LYS A 111 -19.80 -24.11 21.45
CA LYS A 111 -18.92 -25.17 22.00
C LYS A 111 -19.46 -25.63 23.36
N PRO A 112 -20.16 -26.77 23.43
CA PRO A 112 -20.37 -27.46 24.70
C PRO A 112 -19.23 -28.43 25.01
N GLU A 113 -18.58 -28.16 26.14
CA GLU A 113 -18.23 -29.08 27.23
C GLU A 113 -17.83 -30.54 26.93
N ILE A 114 -16.56 -30.83 27.20
CA ILE A 114 -15.94 -32.16 27.27
C ILE A 114 -16.23 -32.74 28.67
N LYS A 115 -16.79 -33.96 28.74
CA LYS A 115 -16.79 -34.80 29.95
C LYS A 115 -15.97 -36.07 29.69
N GLN A 116 -15.09 -36.37 30.65
CA GLN A 116 -14.17 -37.51 30.72
C GLN A 116 -14.76 -38.58 31.64
N GLU A 117 -14.79 -39.85 31.22
CA GLU A 117 -14.80 -41.10 32.03
C GLU A 117 -14.42 -42.23 31.04
N GLY A 118 -13.63 -43.27 31.28
CA GLY A 118 -12.88 -43.83 32.41
C GLY A 118 -12.13 -45.08 31.89
N GLU A 119 -11.06 -45.48 32.56
CA GLU A 119 -10.17 -46.61 32.22
C GLU A 119 -10.84 -47.99 32.37
N ILE A 120 -10.58 -48.95 31.46
CA ILE A 120 -10.66 -50.40 31.75
C ILE A 120 -9.59 -51.19 30.97
N ALA A 121 -9.00 -52.15 31.67
CA ALA A 121 -7.81 -52.94 31.42
C ALA A 121 -7.80 -53.91 30.22
N ILE A 122 -6.59 -54.25 29.78
CA ILE A 122 -6.22 -55.25 28.76
C ILE A 122 -6.32 -56.68 29.34
N PRO A 123 -6.69 -57.69 28.54
CA PRO A 123 -5.97 -58.95 28.61
C PRO A 123 -5.42 -59.43 27.25
N VAL A 124 -4.19 -59.93 27.32
CA VAL A 124 -3.38 -60.53 26.25
C VAL A 124 -3.97 -61.89 25.83
N SER A 125 -4.08 -62.16 24.52
CA SER A 125 -4.07 -63.53 24.02
C SER A 125 -3.42 -63.63 22.64
N LYS A 126 -2.43 -64.53 22.52
CA LYS A 126 -1.69 -64.86 21.30
C LYS A 126 -2.54 -65.79 20.42
N ARG A 127 -2.93 -65.39 19.20
CA ARG A 127 -3.39 -66.31 18.13
C ARG A 127 -3.12 -65.76 16.71
N ASN A 128 -2.22 -66.46 16.02
CA ASN A 128 -2.17 -66.79 14.58
C ASN A 128 -2.04 -65.65 13.53
N GLU A 129 -0.91 -65.68 12.81
CA GLU A 129 -0.36 -64.67 11.88
C GLU A 129 -0.91 -64.69 10.43
N THR A 130 -2.10 -65.26 10.14
CA THR A 130 -2.51 -65.44 8.72
C THR A 130 -3.94 -65.04 8.40
N ALA A 131 -4.47 -64.00 9.05
CA ALA A 131 -5.76 -63.42 8.66
C ALA A 131 -5.63 -61.90 8.53
N ILE A 132 -5.54 -61.41 7.28
CA ILE A 132 -5.66 -59.98 6.99
C ILE A 132 -7.12 -59.60 7.25
N VAL A 133 -7.40 -59.07 8.45
CA VAL A 133 -8.71 -58.55 8.83
C VAL A 133 -8.81 -57.12 8.30
N PHE A 134 -9.73 -56.88 7.35
CA PHE A 134 -9.92 -55.60 6.64
C PHE A 134 -10.35 -54.41 7.55
N ASN A 135 -10.50 -54.63 8.85
CA ASN A 135 -11.01 -53.63 9.80
C ASN A 135 -10.06 -53.34 10.99
N LYS A 136 -8.80 -53.80 10.92
CA LYS A 136 -7.74 -53.39 11.87
C LYS A 136 -6.76 -52.50 11.12
N VAL A 137 -6.83 -51.19 11.36
CA VAL A 137 -5.77 -50.27 10.94
C VAL A 137 -4.62 -50.46 11.91
N GLU A 138 -3.70 -51.35 11.57
CA GLU A 138 -2.40 -51.41 12.22
C GLU A 138 -1.61 -50.17 11.75
N THR A 139 -1.50 -49.18 12.63
CA THR A 139 -0.51 -48.12 12.45
C THR A 139 0.86 -48.77 12.61
N VAL A 140 1.52 -49.07 11.49
CA VAL A 140 2.95 -49.40 11.47
C VAL A 140 3.67 -48.32 12.28
N GLU A 141 4.37 -48.72 13.33
CA GLU A 141 5.09 -47.85 14.28
C GLU A 141 6.22 -47.05 13.59
N GLU A 142 6.49 -47.33 12.32
CA GLU A 142 7.22 -46.45 11.42
C GLU A 142 6.33 -45.26 11.05
N GLY A 143 6.27 -44.30 11.97
CA GLY A 143 5.54 -43.04 11.82
C GLY A 143 5.72 -42.49 10.41
N PHE A 144 4.60 -42.20 9.75
CA PHE A 144 4.55 -41.71 8.37
C PHE A 144 5.26 -40.33 8.28
N GLU A 145 6.58 -40.32 8.22
CA GLU A 145 7.34 -39.08 8.12
C GLU A 145 6.94 -38.40 6.82
N ASP A 146 6.50 -37.15 6.92
CA ASP A 146 6.22 -36.32 5.76
C ASP A 146 7.34 -36.45 4.73
N LYS A 147 6.99 -36.62 3.45
CA LYS A 147 7.97 -36.72 2.35
C LYS A 147 8.99 -35.58 2.37
N MET A 148 8.60 -34.42 2.91
CA MET A 148 9.48 -33.28 3.16
C MET A 148 10.54 -33.55 4.23
N VAL A 149 10.17 -34.15 5.37
CA VAL A 149 11.08 -34.51 6.46
C VAL A 149 12.08 -35.57 5.98
N LYS A 150 11.60 -36.61 5.28
CA LYS A 150 12.48 -37.61 4.64
C LYS A 150 13.50 -36.97 3.69
N LYS A 151 13.07 -36.00 2.87
CA LYS A 151 13.97 -35.25 1.96
C LYS A 151 14.98 -34.38 2.72
N GLN A 152 14.59 -33.75 3.83
CA GLN A 152 15.50 -32.99 4.68
C GLN A 152 16.52 -33.90 5.37
N ASN A 153 16.08 -35.04 5.90
CA ASN A 153 16.95 -36.03 6.54
C ASN A 153 17.95 -36.61 5.53
N LYS A 154 17.51 -36.93 4.30
CA LYS A 154 18.41 -37.33 3.20
C LYS A 154 19.44 -36.25 2.86
N LYS A 155 19.03 -34.97 2.82
CA LYS A 155 19.97 -33.85 2.60
C LYS A 155 20.97 -33.70 3.74
N LYS A 156 20.55 -33.89 5.00
CA LYS A 156 21.44 -33.86 6.17
C LYS A 156 22.42 -35.02 6.19
N SER A 157 22.00 -36.21 5.75
CA SER A 157 22.89 -37.37 5.62
C SER A 157 23.98 -37.12 4.56
N LEU A 158 23.60 -36.60 3.39
CA LEU A 158 24.55 -36.36 2.28
C LEU A 158 25.46 -35.14 2.50
N LYS A 159 24.92 -34.06 3.06
CA LYS A 159 25.62 -32.76 3.17
C LYS A 159 26.07 -32.43 4.59
N GLY A 160 25.79 -33.34 5.53
CA GLY A 160 26.01 -33.15 6.96
C GLY A 160 25.01 -32.17 7.60
N GLN A 161 25.29 -31.82 8.85
CA GLN A 161 24.50 -30.85 9.64
C GLN A 161 24.81 -29.38 9.29
N ILE A 162 25.57 -29.12 8.21
CA ILE A 162 25.94 -27.77 7.79
C ILE A 162 24.77 -27.13 7.04
N THR A 163 23.96 -26.36 7.75
CA THR A 163 22.82 -25.66 7.15
C THR A 163 23.28 -24.54 6.21
N PRO A 164 22.74 -24.41 4.99
CA PRO A 164 23.15 -23.35 4.08
C PRO A 164 22.74 -21.98 4.63
N LEU A 165 23.62 -20.97 4.53
CA LEU A 165 23.34 -19.60 4.95
C LEU A 165 22.48 -18.88 3.90
N THR A 166 21.18 -19.16 3.97
CA THR A 166 20.17 -18.67 3.03
C THR A 166 19.19 -17.69 3.69
N GLY A 167 18.53 -16.87 2.86
CA GLY A 167 17.44 -16.00 3.28
C GLY A 167 17.73 -14.51 3.31
N LYS A 168 16.83 -13.74 3.94
CA LYS A 168 16.84 -12.26 4.01
C LYS A 168 16.90 -11.73 5.46
N ASN A 169 17.18 -12.60 6.42
CA ASN A 169 17.30 -12.27 7.83
C ASN A 169 18.76 -11.97 8.17
N TYR A 170 19.24 -10.83 7.70
CA TYR A 170 20.67 -10.46 7.79
C TYR A 170 21.24 -10.48 9.22
N LYS A 171 20.42 -10.22 10.26
CA LYS A 171 20.83 -10.34 11.67
C LYS A 171 21.14 -11.79 12.06
N GLN A 172 20.24 -12.71 11.75
CA GLN A 172 20.42 -14.14 12.02
C GLN A 172 21.56 -14.72 11.19
N LEU A 173 21.71 -14.27 9.93
CA LEU A 173 22.82 -14.71 9.09
C LEU A 173 24.15 -14.23 9.69
N LEU A 174 24.25 -12.96 10.10
CA LEU A 174 25.46 -12.43 10.71
C LEU A 174 25.85 -13.21 11.97
N SER A 175 24.90 -13.44 12.88
CA SER A 175 25.12 -14.25 14.08
C SER A 175 25.56 -15.69 13.76
N ARG A 176 25.02 -16.30 12.69
CA ARG A 176 25.48 -17.63 12.25
C ARG A 176 26.87 -17.62 11.65
N VAL A 177 27.25 -16.57 10.90
CA VAL A 177 28.62 -16.45 10.38
C VAL A 177 29.59 -16.28 11.55
N GLU A 178 29.28 -15.37 12.48
CA GLU A 178 30.10 -15.10 13.67
C GLU A 178 30.26 -16.37 14.51
N ALA A 179 29.18 -17.11 14.77
CA ALA A 179 29.22 -18.38 15.49
C ALA A 179 30.03 -19.47 14.76
N ARG A 180 30.05 -19.48 13.42
CA ARG A 180 30.89 -20.41 12.64
C ARG A 180 32.37 -20.06 12.76
N LYS A 181 32.69 -18.77 12.70
CA LYS A 181 34.08 -18.30 12.85
C LYS A 181 34.61 -18.59 14.25
N ALA A 182 33.83 -18.26 15.28
CA ALA A 182 34.20 -18.56 16.67
C ALA A 182 34.49 -20.05 16.86
N LYS A 183 33.63 -20.94 16.34
CA LYS A 183 33.88 -22.40 16.41
C LYS A 183 35.13 -22.85 15.66
N LEU A 184 35.45 -22.23 14.52
CA LEU A 184 36.68 -22.54 13.79
C LEU A 184 37.92 -22.02 14.52
N GLU A 185 37.82 -20.86 15.17
CA GLU A 185 38.89 -20.27 15.99
C GLU A 185 39.15 -21.11 17.25
N GLU A 186 38.10 -21.47 17.99
CA GLU A 186 38.18 -22.40 19.13
C GLU A 186 38.78 -23.77 18.75
N LEU A 187 38.45 -24.29 17.56
CA LEU A 187 39.05 -25.52 17.06
C LEU A 187 40.50 -25.31 16.63
N ARG A 188 40.84 -24.17 16.04
CA ARG A 188 42.21 -23.86 15.61
C ARG A 188 43.17 -23.69 16.80
N GLU A 189 42.67 -23.17 17.92
CA GLU A 189 43.41 -23.07 19.18
C GLU A 189 43.69 -24.44 19.81
N LYS A 190 42.76 -25.40 19.67
CA LYS A 190 42.89 -26.75 20.22
C LYS A 190 43.67 -27.68 19.30
N ASP A 191 43.21 -27.82 18.06
CA ASP A 191 43.67 -28.77 17.04
C ASP A 191 43.61 -28.14 15.63
N ALA A 192 44.76 -27.71 15.11
CA ALA A 192 44.84 -27.06 13.80
C ALA A 192 44.35 -27.96 12.65
N ASP A 193 44.66 -29.27 12.69
CA ASP A 193 44.29 -30.21 11.63
C ASP A 193 42.77 -30.42 11.54
N LYS A 194 42.11 -30.59 12.69
CA LYS A 194 40.64 -30.70 12.75
C LYS A 194 39.95 -29.42 12.27
N ALA A 195 40.55 -28.26 12.53
CA ALA A 195 40.05 -26.98 12.02
C ALA A 195 40.13 -26.93 10.48
N LEU A 196 41.25 -27.36 9.89
CA LEU A 196 41.42 -27.43 8.43
C LEU A 196 40.43 -28.40 7.77
N GLU A 197 40.24 -29.58 8.35
CA GLU A 197 39.22 -30.54 7.89
C GLU A 197 37.81 -29.94 7.91
N MET A 198 37.46 -29.25 9.01
CA MET A 198 36.15 -28.60 9.16
C MET A 198 35.97 -27.46 8.16
N GLU A 199 36.99 -26.64 7.93
CA GLU A 199 36.97 -25.62 6.89
C GLU A 199 36.76 -26.23 5.50
N ASN A 200 37.49 -27.29 5.17
CA ASN A 200 37.37 -27.98 3.90
C ASN A 200 35.97 -28.57 3.72
N LYS A 201 35.41 -29.19 4.77
CA LYS A 201 34.03 -29.68 4.77
C LYS A 201 33.02 -28.56 4.52
N ILE A 202 33.20 -27.39 5.15
CA ILE A 202 32.35 -26.21 4.91
C ILE A 202 32.50 -25.73 3.45
N LYS A 203 33.72 -25.63 2.93
CA LYS A 203 34.00 -25.21 1.54
C LYS A 203 33.32 -26.14 0.53
N TRP A 204 33.49 -27.46 0.67
CA TRP A 204 32.89 -28.46 -0.21
C TRP A 204 31.37 -28.49 -0.14
N THR A 205 30.80 -28.48 1.07
CA THR A 205 29.33 -28.44 1.24
C THR A 205 28.74 -27.15 0.68
N ASN A 206 29.41 -26.01 0.82
CA ASN A 206 29.01 -24.76 0.20
C ASN A 206 29.03 -24.84 -1.33
N MET A 207 30.05 -25.46 -1.94
CA MET A 207 30.07 -25.68 -3.39
C MET A 207 28.92 -26.58 -3.86
N LEU A 208 28.64 -27.66 -3.13
CA LEU A 208 27.53 -28.56 -3.42
C LEU A 208 26.16 -27.86 -3.33
N TYR A 209 25.98 -26.93 -2.38
CA TYR A 209 24.77 -26.12 -2.28
C TYR A 209 24.68 -25.06 -3.38
N LYS A 210 25.80 -24.45 -3.78
CA LYS A 210 25.84 -23.54 -4.95
C LYS A 210 25.47 -24.28 -6.23
N ALA A 211 25.95 -25.50 -6.42
CA ALA A 211 25.60 -26.37 -7.54
C ALA A 211 24.11 -26.78 -7.53
N GLU A 212 23.50 -26.98 -6.36
CA GLU A 212 22.04 -27.16 -6.22
C GLU A 212 21.24 -25.89 -6.60
N GLY A 213 21.91 -24.74 -6.78
CA GLY A 213 21.30 -23.46 -7.09
C GLY A 213 20.92 -22.63 -5.85
N ILE A 214 21.34 -23.05 -4.66
CA ILE A 214 21.08 -22.31 -3.43
C ILE A 214 22.06 -21.14 -3.31
N LYS A 215 21.52 -19.91 -3.18
CA LYS A 215 22.30 -18.68 -3.02
C LYS A 215 22.79 -18.53 -1.57
N ILE A 216 24.03 -18.92 -1.34
CA ILE A 216 24.72 -18.83 -0.04
C ILE A 216 25.22 -17.40 0.20
N LYS A 217 25.07 -16.88 1.42
CA LYS A 217 25.45 -15.53 1.82
C LYS A 217 26.32 -15.56 3.08
N ASP A 218 27.59 -15.83 2.90
CA ASP A 218 28.54 -16.02 4.01
C ASP A 218 29.40 -14.77 4.30
N ASP A 219 29.37 -13.78 3.41
CA ASP A 219 30.20 -12.58 3.54
C ASP A 219 29.65 -11.59 4.59
N GLU A 220 30.33 -11.46 5.72
CA GLU A 220 29.94 -10.55 6.81
C GLU A 220 29.82 -9.10 6.37
N LYS A 221 30.79 -8.61 5.57
CA LYS A 221 30.80 -7.23 5.06
C LYS A 221 29.54 -6.96 4.24
N MET A 222 29.16 -7.88 3.35
CA MET A 222 27.96 -7.76 2.54
C MET A 222 26.68 -7.91 3.36
N LEU A 223 26.66 -8.80 4.36
CA LEU A 223 25.54 -8.94 5.30
C LEU A 223 25.30 -7.65 6.10
N ARG A 224 26.36 -7.02 6.62
CA ARG A 224 26.30 -5.73 7.34
C ARG A 224 25.80 -4.62 6.41
N ILE A 225 26.30 -4.54 5.18
CA ILE A 225 25.81 -3.56 4.19
C ILE A 225 24.33 -3.82 3.85
N ALA A 226 23.93 -5.07 3.66
CA ALA A 226 22.55 -5.42 3.37
C ALA A 226 21.60 -5.08 4.54
N LEU A 227 22.06 -5.26 5.77
CA LEU A 227 21.37 -4.84 6.98
C LEU A 227 21.18 -3.33 7.00
N LYS A 228 22.25 -2.54 6.81
CA LYS A 228 22.20 -1.07 6.72
C LYS A 228 21.23 -0.60 5.63
N ARG A 229 21.26 -1.21 4.44
CA ARG A 229 20.30 -0.91 3.35
C ARG A 229 18.85 -1.22 3.74
N LYS A 230 18.62 -2.32 4.47
CA LYS A 230 17.28 -2.71 4.95
C LYS A 230 16.75 -1.68 5.96
N GLU A 231 17.60 -1.22 6.86
CA GLU A 231 17.27 -0.18 7.85
C GLU A 231 17.04 1.18 7.20
N LYS A 232 17.91 1.61 6.29
CA LYS A 232 17.71 2.84 5.49
C LYS A 232 16.37 2.83 4.75
N ARG A 233 15.97 1.69 4.19
CA ARG A 233 14.66 1.57 3.53
C ARG A 233 13.50 1.69 4.53
N LYS A 234 13.64 1.16 5.75
CA LYS A 234 12.63 1.30 6.80
C LYS A 234 12.51 2.77 7.25
N THR A 235 13.63 3.45 7.49
CA THR A 235 13.61 4.86 7.90
C THR A 235 13.03 5.76 6.81
N GLN A 236 13.36 5.52 5.54
CA GLN A 236 12.74 6.23 4.42
C GLN A 236 11.22 6.02 4.35
N ARG A 237 10.74 4.79 4.59
CA ARG A 237 9.29 4.53 4.63
C ARG A 237 8.63 5.24 5.80
N LYS A 238 9.25 5.23 6.98
CA LYS A 238 8.79 5.94 8.17
C LYS A 238 8.67 7.44 7.87
N LYS A 239 9.75 8.08 7.41
CA LYS A 239 9.76 9.50 7.01
C LYS A 239 8.66 9.83 6.00
N LYS A 240 8.48 9.01 4.96
CA LYS A 240 7.41 9.20 3.96
C LYS A 240 6.01 9.05 4.55
N TRP A 241 5.84 8.26 5.61
CA TRP A 241 4.57 8.13 6.30
C TRP A 241 4.33 9.33 7.20
N ASP A 242 5.33 9.73 7.97
CA ASP A 242 5.29 10.89 8.86
C ASP A 242 4.96 12.17 8.07
N GLN A 243 5.63 12.39 6.94
CA GLN A 243 5.33 13.50 6.01
C GLN A 243 3.90 13.48 5.47
N ARG A 244 3.32 12.29 5.27
CA ARG A 244 1.92 12.19 4.83
C ARG A 244 0.96 12.55 5.95
N SER A 245 1.22 12.10 7.18
CA SER A 245 0.42 12.50 8.34
C SER A 245 0.51 14.00 8.62
N GLU A 246 1.71 14.57 8.58
CA GLU A 246 1.95 16.01 8.76
C GLU A 246 1.17 16.82 7.73
N ASN A 247 1.29 16.49 6.43
CA ASN A 247 0.56 17.17 5.35
C ASN A 247 -0.97 17.07 5.52
N VAL A 248 -1.50 15.96 6.05
CA VAL A 248 -2.93 15.83 6.34
C VAL A 248 -3.33 16.78 7.48
N ILE A 249 -2.53 16.86 8.54
CA ILE A 249 -2.78 17.75 9.68
C ILE A 249 -2.67 19.22 9.23
N GLU A 250 -1.63 19.59 8.49
CA GLU A 250 -1.44 20.93 7.93
C GLU A 250 -2.63 21.34 7.05
N LYS A 251 -3.10 20.47 6.16
CA LYS A 251 -4.28 20.75 5.32
C LYS A 251 -5.55 20.93 6.15
N MET A 252 -5.69 20.17 7.24
CA MET A 252 -6.82 20.33 8.16
C MET A 252 -6.74 21.67 8.89
N GLN A 253 -5.58 22.03 9.43
CA GLN A 253 -5.34 23.30 10.10
C GLN A 253 -5.56 24.48 9.15
N HIS A 254 -4.98 24.43 7.95
CA HIS A 254 -5.15 25.47 6.94
C HIS A 254 -6.63 25.73 6.59
N ARG A 255 -7.44 24.66 6.48
CA ARG A 255 -8.90 24.79 6.27
C ARG A 255 -9.59 25.46 7.45
N GLN A 256 -9.21 25.09 8.68
CA GLN A 256 -9.76 25.71 9.88
C GLN A 256 -9.36 27.18 9.99
N ASP A 257 -8.10 27.52 9.73
CA ASP A 257 -7.60 28.89 9.78
C ASP A 257 -8.22 29.76 8.70
N LYS A 258 -8.40 29.23 7.48
CA LYS A 258 -9.15 29.91 6.42
C LYS A 258 -10.59 30.20 6.87
N ARG A 259 -11.24 29.24 7.54
CA ARG A 259 -12.59 29.44 8.10
C ARG A 259 -12.59 30.52 9.19
N LYS A 260 -11.65 30.47 10.14
CA LYS A 260 -11.49 31.46 11.21
C LYS A 260 -11.27 32.86 10.63
N LYS A 261 -10.32 33.02 9.71
CA LYS A 261 -10.03 34.28 9.00
C LYS A 261 -11.26 34.82 8.27
N ASN A 262 -12.01 33.97 7.57
CA ASN A 262 -13.24 34.39 6.89
C ASN A 262 -14.34 34.83 7.86
N ILE A 263 -14.51 34.15 8.99
CA ILE A 263 -15.47 34.53 10.03
C ILE A 263 -15.07 35.88 10.64
N LEU A 264 -13.79 36.06 10.98
CA LEU A 264 -13.26 37.34 11.48
C LEU A 264 -13.47 38.47 10.48
N LYS A 265 -13.17 38.25 9.19
CA LYS A 265 -13.41 39.24 8.12
C LYS A 265 -14.89 39.61 8.02
N ARG A 266 -15.81 38.64 8.12
CA ARG A 266 -17.26 38.90 8.15
C ARG A 266 -17.70 39.69 9.38
N LYS A 267 -17.16 39.38 10.56
CA LYS A 267 -17.44 40.13 11.80
C LYS A 267 -16.96 41.58 11.68
N LYS A 268 -15.71 41.79 11.25
CA LYS A 268 -15.14 43.12 11.00
C LYS A 268 -15.97 43.90 9.97
N ALA A 269 -16.29 43.30 8.83
CA ALA A 269 -17.13 43.96 7.81
C ALA A 269 -18.53 44.33 8.31
N LYS A 270 -19.13 43.56 9.23
CA LYS A 270 -20.41 43.95 9.86
C LYS A 270 -20.24 45.16 10.78
N VAL A 271 -19.15 45.22 11.54
CA VAL A 271 -18.83 46.36 12.41
C VAL A 271 -18.56 47.61 11.56
N GLU A 272 -17.71 47.52 10.54
CA GLU A 272 -17.42 48.63 9.64
C GLU A 272 -18.70 49.13 8.93
N LYS A 273 -19.56 48.24 8.42
CA LYS A 273 -20.85 48.65 7.86
C LYS A 273 -21.76 49.38 8.86
N LYS A 274 -21.68 49.05 10.16
CA LYS A 274 -22.42 49.78 11.20
C LYS A 274 -21.80 51.16 11.45
N LYS A 275 -20.47 51.25 11.49
CA LYS A 275 -19.73 52.51 11.60
C LYS A 275 -20.03 53.44 10.43
N ASP A 276 -19.96 52.94 9.20
CA ASP A 276 -20.25 53.72 7.98
C ASP A 276 -21.69 54.23 7.96
N LYS A 277 -22.66 53.43 8.43
CA LYS A 277 -24.05 53.88 8.58
C LYS A 277 -24.19 54.98 9.64
N ALA A 278 -23.43 54.92 10.74
CA ALA A 278 -23.43 55.96 11.77
C ALA A 278 -22.83 57.27 11.23
N ARG A 279 -21.70 57.19 10.51
CA ARG A 279 -21.08 58.34 9.83
C ARG A 279 -22.01 58.98 8.80
N LYS A 280 -22.68 58.17 7.96
CA LYS A 280 -23.69 58.68 6.99
C LYS A 280 -24.89 59.37 7.66
N ARG A 281 -25.17 59.05 8.92
CA ARG A 281 -26.21 59.72 9.74
C ARG A 281 -25.65 60.89 10.55
N GLY A 282 -24.41 61.33 10.30
CA GLY A 282 -23.77 62.45 10.99
C GLY A 282 -23.28 62.15 12.41
N ARG A 283 -23.26 60.88 12.86
CA ARG A 283 -22.74 60.53 14.20
C ARG A 283 -21.23 60.42 14.15
N VAL A 284 -20.55 61.18 15.01
CA VAL A 284 -19.09 61.12 15.19
C VAL A 284 -18.72 59.89 16.02
N LEU A 285 -17.82 59.05 15.53
CA LEU A 285 -17.34 57.87 16.25
C LEU A 285 -16.06 58.19 17.05
N PRO A 286 -15.80 57.51 18.19
CA PRO A 286 -14.58 57.72 18.98
C PRO A 286 -13.28 57.48 18.19
N GLU A 287 -13.31 56.63 17.16
CA GLU A 287 -12.16 56.42 16.26
C GLU A 287 -11.87 57.63 15.37
N ASP A 288 -12.91 58.37 14.99
CA ASP A 288 -12.78 59.55 14.14
C ASP A 288 -12.22 60.74 14.96
N LEU A 289 -12.57 60.83 16.26
CA LEU A 289 -11.97 61.78 17.22
C LEU A 289 -10.48 61.50 17.44
N LYS A 290 -10.13 60.24 17.72
CA LYS A 290 -8.73 59.81 17.83
C LYS A 290 -7.91 60.07 16.56
N LYS A 291 -8.53 59.97 15.39
CA LYS A 291 -7.88 60.29 14.11
C LYS A 291 -7.70 61.79 13.90
N ALA A 292 -8.60 62.61 14.45
CA ALA A 292 -8.50 64.06 14.43
C ALA A 292 -7.50 64.62 15.46
N GLY A 293 -6.90 63.78 16.31
CA GLY A 293 -5.89 64.20 17.28
C GLY A 293 -6.44 64.93 18.51
N ILE A 294 -7.75 64.77 18.77
CA ILE A 294 -8.46 65.24 19.97
C ILE A 294 -8.82 64.01 20.81
#